data_AF-A0A932W1V8-F1
#
_entry.id   AF-A0A932W1V8-F1
#
_cell.length_a   1.000
_cell.length_b   1.000
_cell.length_c   1.000
_cell.angle_alpha   90.00
_cell.angle_beta   90.00
_cell.angle_gamma   90.00
#
_symmetry.space_group_name_H-M   'P 1'
#
loop_
_entity.id
_entity.type
_entity.pdbx_description
1 polymer ?
#
loop_
_entity_poly.entity_id
_entity_poly.type
_entity_poly.pdbx_seq_one_letter_code
_entity_poly.pdbx_strand_id
1 'polypeptide(L)'
;MNLEFLGDALDHWKGALFASLQKEKVLRDFAADPMATDQDSWRKEDCELYARLLRIKQSQVIRHKVPLQERAKYFGEIAHKGDLFLDPDTGVATGRVKQKHINAFEVKKLLDTSANRLLAIYQHGDRSKPIQRRVEEITATTGKVVRPLSWCSYEAAMVAMLFLSLQRERIEQVAQHFRAFLGLRADTRVHSNVRVSSLPSLVQKGRLWNPGQNLANRQNSEIAP
;
A
#
# COMPACT_ATOMS: atom_id res chain seq x y z
N MET A 1 10.19 4.36 9.17
CA MET A 1 10.35 3.07 9.85
C MET A 1 11.52 3.14 10.82
N ASN A 2 11.30 2.92 12.11
CA ASN A 2 12.38 2.62 13.05
C ASN A 2 12.75 1.14 12.91
N LEU A 3 14.04 0.81 12.97
CA LEU A 3 14.53 -0.55 12.80
C LEU A 3 13.95 -1.52 13.84
N GLU A 4 13.60 -1.04 15.03
CA GLU A 4 12.99 -1.87 16.09
C GLU A 4 11.65 -2.52 15.69
N PHE A 5 10.96 -1.93 14.70
CA PHE A 5 9.69 -2.46 14.20
C PHE A 5 9.84 -3.40 13.01
N LEU A 6 11.06 -3.56 12.47
CA LEU A 6 11.32 -4.45 11.34
C LEU A 6 11.05 -5.90 11.71
N GLY A 7 10.22 -6.56 10.90
CA GLY A 7 9.85 -7.96 11.11
C GLY A 7 8.56 -8.15 11.91
N ASP A 8 7.81 -7.07 12.17
CA ASP A 8 6.50 -7.19 12.79
C ASP A 8 5.44 -7.77 11.84
N ALA A 9 4.24 -8.00 12.36
CA ALA A 9 3.13 -8.52 11.57
C ALA A 9 2.64 -7.55 10.48
N LEU A 10 2.91 -6.25 10.64
CA LEU A 10 2.47 -5.21 9.70
C LEU A 10 3.35 -5.24 8.45
N ASP A 11 4.63 -5.57 8.54
CA ASP A 11 5.48 -5.76 7.37
C ASP A 11 5.00 -6.91 6.48
N HIS A 12 4.58 -8.01 7.08
CA HIS A 12 3.94 -9.12 6.35
C HIS A 12 2.61 -8.70 5.71
N TRP A 13 1.80 -7.91 6.42
CA TRP A 13 0.56 -7.37 5.89
C TRP A 13 0.82 -6.49 4.67
N LYS A 14 1.73 -5.50 4.77
CA LYS A 14 2.16 -4.62 3.66
C LYS A 14 2.62 -5.46 2.45
N GLY A 15 3.51 -6.43 2.68
CA GLY A 15 4.03 -7.30 1.62
C GLY A 15 2.96 -8.17 0.95
N ALA A 16 1.97 -8.65 1.71
CA ALA A 16 0.83 -9.37 1.13
C ALA A 16 -0.01 -8.48 0.21
N LEU A 17 -0.23 -7.20 0.58
CA LEU A 17 -0.91 -6.24 -0.27
C LEU A 17 -0.16 -6.03 -1.58
N PHE A 18 1.15 -5.75 -1.52
CA PHE A 18 1.95 -5.48 -2.71
C PHE A 18 2.09 -6.70 -3.61
N ALA A 19 2.24 -7.90 -3.05
CA ALA A 19 2.25 -9.13 -3.84
C ALA A 19 0.93 -9.33 -4.60
N SER A 20 -0.21 -9.05 -3.96
CA SER A 20 -1.52 -9.16 -4.62
C SER A 20 -1.68 -8.13 -5.76
N LEU A 21 -1.30 -6.87 -5.53
CA LEU A 21 -1.40 -5.80 -6.52
C LEU A 21 -0.43 -5.99 -7.69
N GLN A 22 0.78 -6.50 -7.45
CA GLN A 22 1.75 -6.82 -8.50
C GLN A 22 1.28 -8.00 -9.35
N LYS A 23 0.68 -9.04 -8.73
CA LYS A 23 0.12 -10.18 -9.45
C LYS A 23 -0.96 -9.76 -10.45
N GLU A 24 -1.82 -8.83 -10.05
CA GLU A 24 -2.87 -8.25 -10.91
C GLU A 24 -2.38 -7.07 -11.79
N LYS A 25 -1.06 -6.81 -11.82
CA LYS A 25 -0.42 -5.74 -12.60
C LYS A 25 -0.97 -4.33 -12.33
N VAL A 26 -1.54 -4.13 -11.13
CA VAL A 26 -1.96 -2.81 -10.64
C VAL A 26 -0.73 -2.01 -10.24
N LEU A 27 0.16 -2.59 -9.44
CA LEU A 27 1.50 -2.04 -9.18
C LEU A 27 2.45 -2.38 -10.32
N ARG A 28 3.19 -1.38 -10.79
CA ARG A 28 4.07 -1.44 -11.96
C ARG A 28 5.34 -0.66 -11.69
N ASP A 29 6.48 -1.20 -12.10
CA ASP A 29 7.79 -0.60 -11.86
C ASP A 29 7.87 -0.05 -10.42
N PHE A 30 7.82 -0.94 -9.44
CA PHE A 30 7.55 -0.59 -8.04
C PHE A 30 8.84 -0.41 -7.25
N ALA A 31 8.90 0.60 -6.38
CA ALA A 31 9.95 0.78 -5.39
C ALA A 31 9.37 1.06 -3.99
N ALA A 32 10.14 0.78 -2.95
CA ALA A 32 9.78 1.01 -1.56
C ALA A 32 10.85 1.82 -0.85
N ASP A 33 10.43 2.86 -0.13
CA ASP A 33 11.25 3.67 0.76
C ASP A 33 10.85 3.38 2.21
N PRO A 34 11.73 2.79 3.02
CA PRO A 34 11.44 2.48 4.42
C PRO A 34 11.27 3.75 5.28
N MET A 35 11.63 4.93 4.78
CA MET A 35 11.60 6.17 5.56
C MET A 35 12.30 6.02 6.92
N ALA A 36 13.51 5.46 6.88
CA ALA A 36 14.26 5.08 8.08
C ALA A 36 14.47 6.30 9.00
N THR A 37 13.93 6.27 10.22
CA THR A 37 14.13 7.35 11.20
C THR A 37 15.44 7.22 11.96
N ASP A 38 16.04 6.04 11.91
CA ASP A 38 17.29 5.61 12.53
C ASP A 38 18.23 4.99 11.49
N GLN A 39 18.30 5.59 10.29
CA GLN A 39 19.00 5.06 9.13
C GLN A 39 20.44 4.60 9.39
N ASP A 40 21.19 5.27 10.28
CA ASP A 40 22.56 4.90 10.61
C ASP A 40 22.68 3.52 11.28
N SER A 41 21.58 3.02 11.84
CA SER A 41 21.48 1.67 12.41
C SER A 41 21.23 0.59 11.36
N TRP A 42 20.72 0.95 10.18
CA TRP A 42 20.32 0.00 9.15
C TRP A 42 21.53 -0.60 8.43
N ARG A 43 21.61 -1.93 8.45
CA ARG A 43 22.64 -2.69 7.75
C ARG A 43 22.09 -3.27 6.45
N LYS A 44 22.97 -3.91 5.68
CA LYS A 44 22.59 -4.53 4.41
C LYS A 44 21.55 -5.63 4.63
N GLU A 45 21.73 -6.41 5.70
CA GLU A 45 20.89 -7.54 6.09
C GLU A 45 19.47 -7.07 6.47
N ASP A 46 19.34 -5.89 7.09
CA ASP A 46 18.04 -5.29 7.43
C ASP A 46 17.28 -4.88 6.17
N CYS A 47 17.97 -4.29 5.19
CA CYS A 47 17.38 -3.99 3.88
C CYS A 47 16.93 -5.26 3.14
N GLU A 48 17.68 -6.37 3.26
CA GLU A 48 17.32 -7.67 2.69
C GLU A 48 16.09 -8.26 3.36
N LEU A 49 16.03 -8.19 4.70
CA LEU A 49 14.88 -8.61 5.47
C LEU A 49 13.64 -7.78 5.09
N TYR A 50 13.76 -6.46 5.03
CA TYR A 50 12.69 -5.55 4.63
C TYR A 50 12.15 -5.89 3.23
N ALA A 51 13.03 -6.06 2.24
CA ALA A 51 12.65 -6.45 0.89
C ALA A 51 11.90 -7.79 0.87
N ARG A 52 12.38 -8.78 1.64
CA ARG A 52 11.76 -10.11 1.75
C ARG A 52 10.38 -10.04 2.39
N LEU A 53 10.21 -9.27 3.46
CA LEU A 53 8.91 -9.10 4.14
C LEU A 53 7.89 -8.41 3.22
N LEU A 54 8.32 -7.39 2.50
CA LEU A 54 7.50 -6.70 1.49
C LEU A 54 7.30 -7.51 0.20
N ARG A 55 7.98 -8.65 0.05
CA ARG A 55 7.91 -9.53 -1.14
C ARG A 55 8.31 -8.79 -2.42
N ILE A 56 9.37 -8.00 -2.34
CA ILE A 56 9.97 -7.27 -3.45
C ILE A 56 11.44 -7.66 -3.62
N LYS A 57 12.05 -7.30 -4.74
CA LYS A 57 13.49 -7.45 -4.95
C LYS A 57 14.24 -6.44 -4.09
N GLN A 58 15.43 -6.80 -3.61
CA GLN A 58 16.30 -5.89 -2.87
C GLN A 58 16.62 -4.60 -3.67
N SER A 59 16.74 -4.70 -4.99
CA SER A 59 16.97 -3.56 -5.87
C SER A 59 15.79 -2.57 -5.94
N GLN A 60 14.61 -2.94 -5.42
CA GLN A 60 13.43 -2.07 -5.34
C GLN A 60 13.39 -1.28 -4.02
N VAL A 61 14.28 -1.57 -3.06
CA VAL A 61 14.39 -0.78 -1.82
C VAL A 61 15.26 0.44 -2.06
N ILE A 62 14.71 1.62 -1.79
CA ILE A 62 15.43 2.89 -1.89
C ILE A 62 16.35 3.03 -0.69
N ARG A 63 17.62 3.34 -0.96
CA ARG A 63 18.64 3.59 0.06
C ARG A 63 19.06 5.04 -0.02
N HIS A 64 18.92 5.73 1.09
CA HIS A 64 19.28 7.14 1.21
C HIS A 64 20.75 7.29 1.60
N LYS A 65 21.34 8.45 1.31
CA LYS A 65 22.67 8.85 1.82
C LYS A 65 22.57 9.95 2.87
N VAL A 66 21.43 10.62 2.93
CA VAL A 66 21.13 11.66 3.92
C VAL A 66 20.02 11.19 4.85
N PRO A 67 20.02 11.61 6.12
CA PRO A 67 19.01 11.19 7.06
C PRO A 67 17.67 11.90 6.80
N LEU A 68 16.55 11.32 7.25
CA LEU A 68 15.19 11.83 6.99
C LEU A 68 14.97 13.28 7.46
N GLN A 69 15.75 13.75 8.43
CA GLN A 69 15.72 15.13 8.94
C GLN A 69 16.11 16.15 7.85
N GLU A 70 16.95 15.76 6.88
CA GLU A 70 17.32 16.57 5.72
C GLU A 70 16.29 16.44 4.58
N ARG A 71 15.01 16.63 4.91
CA ARG A 71 13.83 16.29 4.08
C ARG A 71 13.95 16.68 2.60
N ALA A 72 14.36 17.91 2.31
CA ALA A 72 14.48 18.37 0.92
C ALA A 72 15.46 17.52 0.09
N LYS A 73 16.61 17.17 0.69
CA LYS A 73 17.63 16.29 0.08
C LYS A 73 17.16 14.84 0.09
N TYR A 74 16.62 14.36 1.21
CA TYR A 74 16.09 13.00 1.37
C TYR A 74 15.12 12.63 0.24
N PHE A 75 14.04 13.41 0.09
CA PHE A 75 13.06 13.21 -0.99
C PHE A 75 13.60 13.57 -2.38
N GLY A 76 14.74 14.26 -2.46
CA GLY A 76 15.46 14.49 -3.72
C GLY A 76 16.25 13.27 -4.21
N GLU A 77 16.60 12.33 -3.33
CA GLU A 77 17.31 11.09 -3.70
C GLU A 77 16.40 10.03 -4.33
N ILE A 78 15.07 10.19 -4.21
CA ILE A 78 14.07 9.31 -4.79
C ILE A 78 14.02 9.56 -6.31
N ALA A 79 14.95 8.96 -7.04
CA ALA A 79 15.07 9.07 -8.50
C ALA A 79 14.09 8.15 -9.26
N HIS A 80 13.56 7.14 -8.59
CA HIS A 80 12.58 6.22 -9.15
C HIS A 80 11.35 6.98 -9.66
N LYS A 81 10.77 6.59 -10.81
CA LYS A 81 9.64 7.29 -11.47
C LYS A 81 8.36 6.47 -11.58
N GLY A 82 8.42 5.16 -11.31
CA GLY A 82 7.27 4.27 -11.27
C GLY A 82 6.46 4.40 -9.98
N ASP A 83 5.76 3.32 -9.61
CA ASP A 83 4.94 3.28 -8.40
C ASP A 83 5.84 3.24 -7.16
N LEU A 84 5.43 3.95 -6.11
CA LEU A 84 6.27 4.15 -4.94
C LEU A 84 5.49 3.81 -3.67
N PHE A 85 6.12 3.08 -2.76
CA PHE A 85 5.66 2.91 -1.40
C PHE A 85 6.54 3.71 -0.43
N LEU A 86 5.91 4.37 0.53
CA LEU A 86 6.56 5.03 1.66
C LEU A 86 6.11 4.41 2.97
N ASP A 87 7.06 4.10 3.85
CA ASP A 87 6.83 3.43 5.13
C ASP A 87 7.17 4.29 6.37
N PRO A 88 6.50 5.43 6.57
CA PRO A 88 6.73 6.28 7.74
C PRO A 88 6.27 5.59 9.04
N ASP A 89 6.88 5.92 10.19
CA ASP A 89 6.49 5.32 11.49
C ASP A 89 5.06 5.68 11.92
N THR A 90 4.49 6.74 11.35
CA THR A 90 3.18 7.23 11.78
C THR A 90 2.26 7.62 10.63
N GLY A 91 2.79 7.86 9.43
CA GLY A 91 1.99 8.19 8.24
C GLY A 91 2.02 9.67 7.87
N VAL A 92 0.94 10.14 7.25
CA VAL A 92 0.79 11.49 6.74
C VAL A 92 0.32 12.43 7.85
N ALA A 93 0.92 13.61 7.97
CA ALA A 93 0.51 14.65 8.91
C ALA A 93 -0.72 15.43 8.41
N THR A 94 -1.65 15.72 9.34
CA THR A 94 -2.83 16.60 9.11
C THR A 94 -2.77 17.89 9.91
N GLY A 95 -1.70 18.09 10.67
CA GLY A 95 -1.45 19.23 11.54
C GLY A 95 0.05 19.43 11.71
N ARG A 96 0.53 19.59 12.95
CA ARG A 96 1.98 19.72 13.23
C ARG A 96 2.75 18.52 12.67
N VAL A 97 3.64 18.79 11.73
CA VAL A 97 4.53 17.79 11.13
C VAL A 97 5.61 17.43 12.17
N LYS A 98 5.78 16.13 12.41
CA LYS A 98 6.88 15.57 13.21
C LYS A 98 7.84 14.89 12.24
N GLN A 99 9.08 14.64 12.65
CA GLN A 99 10.11 14.04 11.79
C GLN A 99 9.66 12.72 11.14
N LYS A 100 8.89 11.92 11.86
CA LYS A 100 8.36 10.63 11.41
C LYS A 100 7.11 10.69 10.52
N HIS A 101 6.66 11.88 10.15
CA HIS A 101 5.51 12.08 9.27
C HIS A 101 5.95 12.48 7.86
N ILE A 102 5.12 12.12 6.88
CA ILE A 102 5.12 12.76 5.56
C ILE A 102 4.15 13.93 5.58
N ASN A 103 4.45 15.03 4.88
CA ASN A 103 3.49 16.14 4.74
C ASN A 103 2.87 16.20 3.33
N ALA A 104 1.79 16.98 3.18
CA ALA A 104 1.06 17.08 1.91
C ALA A 104 1.91 17.65 0.74
N PHE A 105 2.88 18.52 1.00
CA PHE A 105 3.76 19.07 -0.04
C PHE A 105 4.76 18.03 -0.55
N GLU A 106 5.20 17.10 0.30
CA GLU A 106 6.04 15.98 -0.14
C GLU A 106 5.27 14.96 -0.94
N VAL A 107 4.05 14.65 -0.51
CA VAL A 107 3.12 13.84 -1.30
C VAL A 107 2.95 14.48 -2.68
N LYS A 108 2.73 15.80 -2.75
CA LYS A 108 2.65 16.54 -4.02
C LYS A 108 3.92 16.35 -4.86
N LYS A 109 5.09 16.66 -4.29
CA LYS A 109 6.39 16.57 -4.97
C LYS A 109 6.62 15.18 -5.57
N LEU A 110 6.28 14.12 -4.82
CA LEU A 110 6.47 12.75 -5.28
C LEU A 110 5.50 12.34 -6.38
N LEU A 111 4.24 12.80 -6.32
CA LEU A 111 3.25 12.59 -7.37
C LEU A 111 3.57 13.39 -8.63
N ASP A 112 4.10 14.60 -8.50
CA ASP A 112 4.50 15.46 -9.63
C ASP A 112 5.67 14.86 -10.44
N THR A 113 6.46 13.94 -9.87
CA THR A 113 7.56 13.25 -10.58
C THR A 113 7.07 12.45 -11.79
N SER A 114 5.84 11.95 -11.76
CA SER A 114 5.24 11.19 -12.86
C SER A 114 3.72 11.21 -12.76
N ALA A 115 3.05 11.68 -13.81
CA ALA A 115 1.59 11.74 -13.85
C ALA A 115 0.89 10.37 -13.67
N ASN A 116 1.59 9.27 -13.99
CA ASN A 116 1.06 7.91 -13.92
C ASN A 116 1.42 7.17 -12.61
N ARG A 117 2.12 7.84 -11.69
CA ARG A 117 2.56 7.24 -10.42
C ARG A 117 1.38 6.91 -9.52
N LEU A 118 1.38 5.68 -9.01
CA LEU A 118 0.64 5.31 -7.81
C LEU A 118 1.57 5.44 -6.59
N LEU A 119 1.19 6.27 -5.63
CA LEU A 119 1.89 6.43 -4.35
C LEU A 119 1.13 5.68 -3.26
N ALA A 120 1.73 4.63 -2.72
CA ALA A 120 1.27 3.92 -1.53
C ALA A 120 1.93 4.52 -0.29
N ILE A 121 1.17 4.76 0.78
CA ILE A 121 1.69 5.30 2.04
C ILE A 121 1.07 4.51 3.20
N TYR A 122 1.92 3.96 4.06
CA TYR A 122 1.49 3.32 5.28
C TYR A 122 1.03 4.36 6.32
N GLN A 123 -0.09 4.09 7.00
CA GLN A 123 -0.70 4.99 7.95
C GLN A 123 -1.05 4.25 9.24
N HIS A 124 -0.50 4.71 10.37
CA HIS A 124 -1.01 4.34 11.69
C HIS A 124 -2.23 5.18 12.05
N GLY A 125 -3.24 4.54 12.63
CA GLY A 125 -4.36 5.20 13.26
C GLY A 125 -3.94 5.93 14.53
N ASP A 126 -4.84 6.77 15.01
CA ASP A 126 -4.72 7.43 16.30
C ASP A 126 -5.62 6.68 17.29
N ARG A 127 -5.11 6.35 18.48
CA ARG A 127 -5.87 5.60 19.51
C ARG A 127 -7.17 6.30 19.91
N SER A 128 -7.27 7.61 19.71
CA SER A 128 -8.42 8.42 20.06
C SER A 128 -9.54 8.43 19.01
N LYS A 129 -9.33 7.90 17.80
CA LYS A 129 -10.34 7.95 16.73
C LYS A 129 -10.27 6.76 15.76
N PRO A 130 -11.39 6.38 15.12
CA PRO A 130 -11.38 5.35 14.09
C PRO A 130 -10.42 5.68 12.94
N ILE A 131 -9.79 4.64 12.36
CA ILE A 131 -8.86 4.81 11.24
C ILE A 131 -9.51 5.51 10.03
N GLN A 132 -10.80 5.26 9.78
CA GLN A 132 -11.54 5.93 8.71
C GLN A 132 -11.54 7.46 8.85
N ARG A 133 -11.79 7.98 10.07
CA ARG A 133 -11.71 9.42 10.34
C ARG A 133 -10.31 9.96 10.09
N ARG A 134 -9.28 9.18 10.42
CA ARG A 134 -7.90 9.54 10.13
C ARG A 134 -7.64 9.65 8.62
N VAL A 135 -8.15 8.70 7.84
CA VAL A 135 -8.07 8.72 6.37
C VAL A 135 -8.79 9.94 5.79
N GLU A 136 -9.99 10.27 6.28
CA GLU A 136 -10.75 11.46 5.87
C GLU A 136 -9.94 12.76 6.11
N GLU A 137 -9.34 12.91 7.30
CA GLU A 137 -8.51 14.07 7.62
C GLU A 137 -7.29 14.20 6.70
N ILE A 138 -6.61 13.07 6.41
CA ILE A 138 -5.43 13.03 5.54
C ILE A 138 -5.78 13.40 4.12
N THR A 139 -6.82 12.79 3.57
CA THR A 139 -7.23 13.01 2.18
C THR A 139 -7.78 14.41 1.97
N ALA A 140 -8.53 14.96 2.93
CA ALA A 140 -8.96 16.36 2.92
C ALA A 140 -7.78 17.34 2.99
N THR A 141 -6.80 17.08 3.85
CA THR A 141 -5.61 17.95 3.97
C THR A 141 -4.73 17.88 2.72
N THR A 142 -4.49 16.67 2.22
CA THR A 142 -3.67 16.44 1.03
C THR A 142 -4.33 17.01 -0.22
N GLY A 143 -5.65 16.87 -0.38
CA GLY A 143 -6.41 17.41 -1.52
C GLY A 143 -6.52 18.94 -1.58
N LYS A 144 -6.14 19.65 -0.49
CA LYS A 144 -5.95 21.11 -0.53
C LYS A 144 -4.66 21.51 -1.25
N VAL A 145 -3.66 20.63 -1.28
CA VAL A 145 -2.32 20.88 -1.82
C VAL A 145 -2.11 20.18 -3.16
N VAL A 146 -2.65 18.97 -3.32
CA VAL A 146 -2.53 18.15 -4.52
C VAL A 146 -3.85 18.20 -5.29
N ARG A 147 -3.82 18.71 -6.53
CA ARG A 147 -4.98 18.75 -7.42
C ARG A 147 -4.58 18.48 -8.88
N PRO A 148 -5.32 17.61 -9.61
CA PRO A 148 -6.35 16.71 -9.11
C PRO A 148 -5.74 15.64 -8.18
N LEU A 149 -6.54 15.11 -7.24
CA LEU A 149 -6.12 14.00 -6.37
C LEU A 149 -7.20 12.93 -6.36
N SER A 150 -6.85 11.73 -6.83
CA SER A 150 -7.63 10.51 -6.62
C SER A 150 -7.00 9.71 -5.50
N TRP A 151 -7.83 9.06 -4.69
CA TRP A 151 -7.36 8.23 -3.58
C TRP A 151 -8.24 7.02 -3.29
N CYS A 152 -7.60 5.97 -2.77
CA CYS A 152 -8.23 4.79 -2.18
C CYS A 152 -7.50 4.44 -0.88
N SER A 153 -8.21 3.96 0.13
CA SER A 153 -7.64 3.36 1.34
C SER A 153 -7.95 1.86 1.37
N TYR A 154 -7.04 1.08 1.96
CA TYR A 154 -7.38 -0.21 2.56
C TYR A 154 -7.09 -0.13 4.06
N GLU A 155 -8.14 -0.21 4.86
CA GLU A 155 -8.14 -0.03 6.32
C GLU A 155 -8.19 -1.37 7.06
N ALA A 156 -7.33 -1.56 8.05
CA ALA A 156 -7.27 -2.73 8.91
C ALA A 156 -7.11 -2.32 10.38
N ALA A 157 -8.16 -2.46 11.18
CA ALA A 157 -8.21 -2.10 12.60
C ALA A 157 -7.66 -0.68 12.88
N MET A 158 -6.40 -0.58 13.31
CA MET A 158 -5.72 0.67 13.68
C MET A 158 -4.70 1.13 12.63
N VAL A 159 -4.72 0.59 11.41
CA VAL A 159 -3.78 0.96 10.34
C VAL A 159 -4.52 1.07 9.00
N ALA A 160 -3.92 1.80 8.06
CA ALA A 160 -4.39 1.85 6.68
C ALA A 160 -3.21 1.89 5.70
N MET A 161 -3.46 1.39 4.51
CA MET A 161 -2.63 1.67 3.34
C MET A 161 -3.38 2.68 2.49
N LEU A 162 -2.79 3.87 2.33
CA LEU A 162 -3.31 4.91 1.45
C LEU A 162 -2.71 4.75 0.06
N PHE A 163 -3.53 4.87 -0.97
CA PHE A 163 -3.11 4.87 -2.37
C PHE A 163 -3.54 6.18 -3.00
N LEU A 164 -2.60 6.93 -3.56
CA LEU A 164 -2.79 8.27 -4.08
C LEU A 164 -2.26 8.36 -5.52
N SER A 165 -2.97 9.08 -6.39
CA SER A 165 -2.56 9.29 -7.78
C SER A 165 -3.18 10.56 -8.34
N LEU A 166 -2.49 11.18 -9.31
CA LEU A 166 -3.06 12.24 -10.15
C LEU A 166 -4.01 11.66 -11.22
N GLN A 167 -3.84 10.39 -11.58
CA GLN A 167 -4.71 9.66 -12.51
C GLN A 167 -5.77 8.86 -11.77
N ARG A 168 -7.03 9.12 -12.15
CA ARG A 168 -8.22 8.49 -11.57
C ARG A 168 -8.25 6.99 -11.81
N GLU A 169 -7.88 6.57 -13.01
CA GLU A 169 -7.91 5.18 -13.49
C GLU A 169 -6.99 4.30 -12.65
N ARG A 170 -5.85 4.85 -12.19
CA ARG A 170 -4.92 4.13 -11.31
C ARG A 170 -5.56 3.79 -9.97
N ILE A 171 -6.38 4.69 -9.43
CA ILE A 171 -7.10 4.47 -8.17
C ILE A 171 -8.30 3.56 -8.36
N GLU A 172 -8.99 3.64 -9.50
CA GLU A 172 -10.07 2.71 -9.83
C GLU A 172 -9.55 1.27 -9.90
N GLN A 173 -8.37 1.05 -10.50
CA GLN A 173 -7.70 -0.27 -10.51
C GLN A 173 -7.42 -0.79 -9.10
N VAL A 174 -6.91 0.05 -8.19
CA VAL A 174 -6.65 -0.32 -6.80
C VAL A 174 -7.95 -0.66 -6.07
N ALA A 175 -8.96 0.20 -6.19
CA ALA A 175 -10.23 0.01 -5.51
C ALA A 175 -10.96 -1.24 -6.04
N GLN A 176 -10.94 -1.48 -7.35
CA GLN A 176 -11.48 -2.69 -7.97
C GLN A 176 -10.77 -3.95 -7.47
N HIS A 177 -9.43 -3.92 -7.42
CA HIS A 177 -8.62 -5.02 -6.90
C HIS A 177 -9.03 -5.40 -5.48
N PHE A 178 -9.02 -4.45 -4.55
CA PHE A 178 -9.35 -4.77 -3.15
C PHE A 178 -10.82 -5.11 -2.94
N ARG A 179 -11.74 -4.54 -3.71
CA ARG A 179 -13.16 -4.95 -3.68
C ARG A 179 -13.35 -6.39 -4.14
N ALA A 180 -12.69 -6.79 -5.23
CA ALA A 180 -12.72 -8.17 -5.70
C ALA A 180 -12.06 -9.13 -4.68
N PHE A 181 -10.93 -8.72 -4.09
CA PHE A 181 -10.18 -9.53 -3.13
C PHE A 181 -10.94 -9.75 -1.80
N LEU A 182 -11.59 -8.71 -1.26
CA LEU A 182 -12.26 -8.77 0.04
C LEU A 182 -13.73 -9.18 -0.04
N GLY A 183 -14.33 -9.16 -1.24
CA GLY A 183 -15.74 -9.45 -1.45
C GLY A 183 -16.65 -8.59 -0.56
N LEU A 184 -17.57 -9.23 0.17
CA LEU A 184 -18.52 -8.57 1.06
C LEU A 184 -17.87 -7.75 2.19
N ARG A 185 -16.59 -7.99 2.50
CA ARG A 185 -15.87 -7.21 3.53
C ARG A 185 -15.34 -5.88 3.01
N ALA A 186 -15.35 -5.64 1.70
CA ALA A 186 -14.76 -4.45 1.11
C ALA A 186 -15.45 -3.15 1.56
N ASP A 187 -16.77 -3.15 1.76
CA ASP A 187 -17.53 -1.93 2.06
C ASP A 187 -17.20 -1.29 3.42
N THR A 188 -16.57 -2.05 4.33
CA THR A 188 -16.10 -1.54 5.63
C THR A 188 -14.58 -1.35 5.69
N ARG A 189 -13.87 -1.62 4.59
CA ARG A 189 -12.41 -1.72 4.55
C ARG A 189 -11.78 -0.91 3.42
N VAL A 190 -12.53 -0.61 2.36
CA VAL A 190 -12.04 0.05 1.15
C VAL A 190 -12.88 1.29 0.89
N HIS A 191 -12.28 2.45 1.09
CA HIS A 191 -12.89 3.74 0.81
C HIS A 191 -12.13 4.46 -0.30
N SER A 192 -12.83 5.18 -1.17
CA SER A 192 -12.21 5.91 -2.28
C SER A 192 -13.06 7.09 -2.71
N ASN A 193 -12.44 8.12 -3.30
CA ASN A 193 -13.17 9.22 -3.95
C ASN A 193 -13.50 8.96 -5.43
N VAL A 194 -13.05 7.83 -5.98
CA VAL A 194 -13.40 7.39 -7.33
C VAL A 194 -14.58 6.44 -7.28
N ARG A 195 -15.40 6.47 -8.33
CA ARG A 195 -16.49 5.51 -8.52
C ARG A 195 -15.90 4.27 -9.18
N VAL A 196 -15.99 3.13 -8.51
CA VAL A 196 -15.69 1.84 -9.14
C VAL A 196 -16.95 1.43 -9.88
N SER A 197 -16.85 1.24 -11.20
CA SER A 197 -17.92 0.59 -11.96
C SER A 197 -18.20 -0.76 -11.33
N SER A 198 -19.47 -1.04 -11.04
CA SER A 198 -19.88 -2.29 -10.38
C SER A 198 -19.24 -3.49 -11.07
N LEU A 199 -18.59 -4.36 -10.28
CA LEU A 199 -18.10 -5.64 -10.78
C LEU A 199 -19.24 -6.33 -11.54
N PRO A 200 -18.98 -6.93 -12.72
CA PRO A 200 -19.95 -7.80 -13.35
C PRO A 200 -20.46 -8.82 -12.33
N SER A 201 -21.77 -8.99 -12.26
CA SER A 201 -22.56 -9.73 -11.27
C SER A 201 -22.32 -11.25 -11.24
N LEU A 202 -21.08 -11.71 -11.33
CA LEU A 202 -20.71 -13.12 -11.18
C LEU A 202 -20.63 -13.56 -9.71
N VAL A 203 -20.70 -12.64 -8.76
CA VAL A 203 -20.70 -12.95 -7.30
C VAL A 203 -22.12 -13.24 -6.76
N GLN A 204 -23.17 -13.11 -7.58
CA GLN A 204 -24.55 -13.44 -7.16
C GLN A 204 -24.95 -14.91 -7.34
N LYS A 205 -24.07 -15.79 -7.84
CA LYS A 205 -24.32 -17.24 -7.81
C LYS A 205 -23.25 -17.93 -6.97
N GLY A 206 -23.67 -18.30 -5.75
CA GLY A 206 -22.87 -19.03 -4.80
C GLY A 206 -22.20 -20.26 -5.42
N ARG A 207 -20.87 -20.22 -5.48
CA ARG A 207 -20.04 -21.40 -5.30
C ARG A 207 -19.12 -21.12 -4.13
N LEU A 208 -19.52 -21.65 -2.98
CA LEU A 208 -18.64 -21.89 -1.86
C LEU A 208 -17.38 -22.58 -2.40
N TRP A 209 -16.24 -21.90 -2.31
CA TRP A 209 -14.95 -22.52 -2.51
C TRP A 209 -14.74 -23.47 -1.32
N ASN A 210 -14.96 -24.77 -1.55
CA ASN A 210 -14.81 -25.82 -0.55
C ASN A 210 -13.49 -26.53 -0.84
N PRO A 211 -12.43 -26.38 -0.02
CA PRO A 211 -11.10 -26.92 -0.34
C PRO A 211 -11.00 -28.47 -0.27
N GLY A 212 -12.08 -29.16 0.10
CA GLY A 212 -12.06 -30.60 0.43
C GLY A 212 -12.54 -31.58 -0.64
N GLN A 213 -12.97 -31.16 -1.83
CA GLN A 213 -13.64 -32.08 -2.79
C GLN A 213 -12.80 -32.58 -3.97
N ASN A 214 -11.50 -32.25 -4.06
CA ASN A 214 -10.66 -32.69 -5.20
C ASN A 214 -9.82 -33.97 -4.95
N LEU A 215 -10.13 -34.76 -3.91
CA LEU A 215 -9.39 -36.02 -3.63
C LEU A 215 -10.23 -37.30 -3.72
N ALA A 216 -11.51 -37.25 -4.08
CA ALA A 216 -12.37 -38.45 -4.07
C ALA A 216 -12.73 -39.04 -5.45
N ASN A 217 -12.36 -38.42 -6.58
CA ASN A 217 -12.79 -38.87 -7.93
C ASN A 217 -11.64 -39.36 -8.82
N ARG A 218 -10.60 -40.00 -8.25
CA ARG A 218 -9.52 -40.66 -9.02
C ARG A 218 -9.29 -42.13 -8.67
N GLN A 219 -10.29 -42.81 -8.15
CA GLN A 219 -10.31 -44.27 -8.06
C GLN A 219 -11.69 -44.75 -8.46
N ASN A 220 -11.87 -45.07 -9.75
CA ASN A 220 -12.87 -46.00 -10.30
C ASN A 220 -12.99 -45.78 -11.82
N SER A 221 -11.95 -46.14 -12.57
CA SER A 221 -12.08 -46.44 -13.99
C SER A 221 -10.80 -47.10 -14.50
N GLU A 222 -10.60 -48.36 -14.12
CA GLU A 222 -9.90 -49.33 -14.98
C GLU A 222 -10.51 -50.70 -14.66
N ILE A 223 -11.38 -51.12 -15.58
CA ILE A 223 -12.13 -52.38 -15.61
C ILE A 223 -11.31 -53.35 -16.46
N ALA A 224 -11.01 -54.52 -15.89
CA ALA A 224 -10.63 -55.72 -16.64
C ALA A 224 -11.80 -56.18 -17.54
N PRO A 225 -11.54 -56.84 -18.68
CA PRO A 225 -11.15 -58.25 -18.63
C PRO A 225 -9.79 -58.55 -19.27
#